data_AF-A0AAN8RW25-F1
#
_entry.id   AF-A0AAN8RW25-F1
#
_cell.length_a   1.000
_cell.length_b   1.000
_cell.length_c   1.000
_cell.angle_alpha   90.00
_cell.angle_beta   90.00
_cell.angle_gamma   90.00
#
_symmetry.space_group_name_H-M   'P 1'
#
loop_
_entity.id
_entity.type
_entity.pdbx_description
1 polymer ?
#
loop_
_entity_poly.entity_id
_entity_poly.type
_entity_poly.pdbx_seq_one_letter_code
_entity_poly.pdbx_strand_id
1 'polypeptide(L)'
;MEGSAYGRAEPKYWEGSNERQLKIRNVDFAASGYYSCSASMEQPIYTKFSEKVELTVFEKQQGDPQITLRKAAYAVGEVIELNCTSEPARPSPAVTWLLNSKELPNKRQGSGHLLHSSLHECKL
;
A
#
# COMPACT_ATOMS: atom_id res chain seq x y z
N MET A 1 23.69 25.68 7.20
CA MET A 1 23.14 24.34 7.49
C MET A 1 22.73 23.78 6.14
N GLU A 2 23.52 22.86 5.58
CA GLU A 2 23.12 22.17 4.36
C GLU A 2 22.46 20.84 4.75
N GLY A 3 21.22 20.67 4.32
CA GLY A 3 20.41 19.48 4.55
C GLY A 3 20.41 18.59 3.31
N SER A 4 20.84 17.33 3.44
CA SER A 4 20.81 16.36 2.35
C SER A 4 19.93 15.17 2.72
N ALA A 5 18.98 14.83 1.84
CA ALA A 5 18.14 13.65 1.96
C ALA A 5 18.70 12.52 1.09
N TYR A 6 19.02 11.37 1.71
CA TYR A 6 19.51 10.19 1.00
C TYR A 6 18.41 9.14 0.91
N GLY A 7 17.90 8.94 -0.30
CA GLY A 7 17.13 7.77 -0.76
C GLY A 7 17.72 7.28 -2.08
N ARG A 8 17.27 6.15 -2.63
CA ARG A 8 17.69 5.65 -3.96
C ARG A 8 17.39 6.74 -5.01
N ALA A 9 18.39 7.56 -5.33
CA ALA A 9 18.21 8.87 -5.94
C ALA A 9 18.23 8.78 -7.46
N GLU A 10 17.05 8.68 -8.07
CA GLU A 10 16.88 9.23 -9.41
C GLU A 10 16.57 10.73 -9.28
N PRO A 11 17.30 11.64 -9.96
CA PRO A 11 17.14 13.09 -9.84
C PRO A 11 15.72 13.62 -10.07
N LYS A 12 14.87 12.83 -10.73
CA LYS A 12 13.49 13.19 -11.08
C LYS A 12 12.54 13.28 -9.87
N TYR A 13 12.84 12.61 -8.76
CA TYR A 13 11.91 12.54 -7.61
C TYR A 13 11.94 13.81 -6.74
N TRP A 14 13.06 14.52 -6.64
CA TRP A 14 13.29 15.51 -5.56
C TRP A 14 13.10 16.98 -5.97
N GLU A 15 12.60 17.22 -7.18
CA GLU A 15 12.42 18.57 -7.72
C GLU A 15 11.52 19.43 -6.81
N GLY A 16 12.05 20.59 -6.40
CA GLY A 16 11.35 21.54 -5.52
C GLY A 16 11.47 21.21 -4.03
N SER A 17 12.42 20.37 -3.64
CA SER A 17 12.86 20.19 -2.24
C SER A 17 13.74 21.36 -1.77
N ASN A 18 13.83 21.57 -0.45
CA ASN A 18 14.73 22.54 0.18
C ASN A 18 15.30 21.97 1.49
N GLU A 19 16.09 22.77 2.22
CA GLU A 19 16.79 22.37 3.45
C GLU A 19 15.89 21.85 4.59
N ARG A 20 14.59 22.18 4.57
CA ARG A 20 13.61 21.77 5.60
C ARG A 20 12.50 20.86 5.06
N GLN A 21 12.34 20.81 3.74
CA GLN A 21 11.21 20.16 3.10
C GLN A 21 11.68 19.25 1.96
N LEU A 22 11.41 17.96 2.13
CA LEU A 22 11.59 16.96 1.09
C LEU A 22 10.30 16.85 0.27
N LYS A 23 10.38 17.14 -1.04
CA LYS A 23 9.27 16.97 -1.98
C LYS A 23 9.58 15.79 -2.90
N ILE A 24 8.67 14.81 -2.94
CA ILE A 24 8.79 13.60 -3.75
C ILE A 24 7.73 13.63 -4.84
N ARG A 25 8.15 13.65 -6.10
CA ARG A 25 7.28 13.76 -7.28
C ARG A 25 7.32 12.49 -8.11
N ASN A 26 6.22 12.19 -8.81
CA ASN A 26 6.10 11.00 -9.67
C ASN A 26 6.39 9.69 -8.93
N VAL A 27 5.97 9.62 -7.66
CA VAL A 27 6.24 8.51 -6.74
C VAL A 27 5.81 7.17 -7.36
N ASP A 28 6.74 6.23 -7.40
CA ASP A 28 6.49 4.83 -7.78
C ASP A 28 6.84 3.89 -6.62
N PHE A 29 6.69 2.58 -6.81
CA PHE A 29 7.00 1.61 -5.75
C PHE A 29 8.46 1.63 -5.30
N ALA A 30 9.41 2.01 -6.17
CA ALA A 30 10.83 2.05 -5.86
C ALA A 30 11.19 3.20 -4.91
N ALA A 31 10.31 4.21 -4.77
CA ALA A 31 10.44 5.27 -3.78
C ALA A 31 10.11 4.81 -2.35
N SER A 32 9.58 3.59 -2.14
CA SER A 32 9.36 3.07 -0.79
C SER A 32 10.69 2.81 -0.06
N GLY A 33 10.77 3.15 1.22
CA GLY A 33 11.96 2.93 2.04
C GLY A 33 12.06 3.90 3.22
N TYR A 34 13.21 3.85 3.91
CA TYR A 34 13.50 4.76 5.02
C TYR A 34 14.19 6.03 4.53
N TYR A 35 13.68 7.17 5.00
CA TYR A 35 14.19 8.50 4.73
C TYR A 35 14.69 9.14 6.01
N SER A 36 15.76 9.94 5.91
CA SER A 36 16.28 10.76 7.00
C SER A 36 16.92 12.01 6.44
N CYS A 37 16.93 13.08 7.22
CA CYS A 37 17.65 14.31 6.90
C CYS A 37 18.99 14.30 7.63
N SER A 38 20.06 14.76 6.98
CA SER A 38 21.34 15.01 7.63
C SER A 38 21.68 16.50 7.66
N ALA A 39 22.21 16.98 8.76
CA ALA A 39 22.82 18.31 8.86
C ALA A 39 24.30 18.17 9.17
N SER A 40 25.14 18.88 8.43
CA SER A 40 26.60 18.85 8.56
C SER A 40 27.18 20.24 8.84
N MET A 41 28.28 20.28 9.58
CA MET A 41 29.10 21.46 9.87
C MET A 41 30.56 21.12 9.58
N GLU A 42 31.31 22.08 9.05
CA GLU A 42 32.73 21.87 8.69
C GLU A 42 33.68 22.20 9.85
N GLN A 43 33.27 23.08 10.77
CA GLN A 43 34.09 23.54 11.90
C GLN A 43 33.23 23.67 13.17
N PRO A 44 33.31 22.70 14.10
CA PRO A 44 34.00 21.41 13.99
C PRO A 44 33.35 20.50 12.93
N ILE A 45 34.13 19.55 12.38
CA ILE A 45 33.59 18.55 11.44
C ILE A 45 32.59 17.69 12.22
N TYR A 46 31.32 17.80 11.86
CA TYR A 46 30.24 17.11 12.53
C TYR A 46 29.09 16.85 11.57
N THR A 47 28.45 15.70 11.71
CA THR A 47 27.24 15.36 10.95
C THR A 47 26.26 14.66 11.88
N LYS A 48 25.00 15.10 11.84
CA LYS A 48 23.89 14.47 12.54
C LYS A 48 22.79 14.11 11.58
N PHE A 49 22.15 12.98 11.84
CA PHE A 49 20.96 12.53 11.14
C PHE A 49 19.73 12.72 12.03
N SER A 50 18.60 13.00 11.42
CA SER A 50 17.30 12.92 12.06
C SER A 50 16.95 11.46 12.37
N GLU A 51 15.86 11.26 13.11
CA GLU A 51 15.19 9.98 13.13
C GLU A 51 14.75 9.58 11.72
N LYS A 52 14.68 8.27 11.48
CA LYS A 52 14.24 7.73 10.20
C LYS A 52 12.72 7.72 10.12
N VAL A 53 12.20 8.04 8.94
CA VAL A 53 10.78 7.94 8.61
C VAL A 53 10.62 6.89 7.52
N GLU A 54 9.69 5.96 7.69
CA GLU A 54 9.35 4.98 6.66
C GLU A 54 8.31 5.57 5.70
N LEU A 55 8.62 5.55 4.41
CA LEU A 55 7.67 5.85 3.34
C LEU A 55 7.30 4.54 2.64
N THR A 56 6.00 4.28 2.56
CA THR A 56 5.46 3.11 1.86
C THR A 56 4.53 3.57 0.75
N VAL A 57 4.84 3.16 -0.48
CA VAL A 57 4.01 3.43 -1.65
C VAL A 57 3.13 2.22 -1.90
N PHE A 58 1.82 2.45 -1.92
CA PHE A 58 0.82 1.43 -2.20
C PHE A 58 0.01 1.84 -3.42
N GLU A 59 -0.49 0.83 -4.12
CA GLU A 59 -1.41 1.00 -5.24
C GLU A 59 -2.75 0.44 -4.84
N LYS A 60 -3.74 1.33 -4.77
CA LYS A 60 -5.12 0.97 -4.48
C LYS A 60 -5.77 0.31 -5.69
N GLN A 61 -6.78 -0.51 -5.42
CA GLN A 61 -7.71 -0.96 -6.45
C GLN A 61 -8.46 0.25 -7.03
N GLN A 62 -8.77 0.23 -8.32
CA GLN A 62 -9.54 1.32 -8.96
C GLN A 62 -11.04 1.10 -8.78
N GLY A 63 -11.48 -0.16 -8.64
CA GLY A 63 -12.87 -0.53 -8.42
C GLY A 63 -13.10 -1.57 -7.32
N ASP A 64 -14.38 -1.73 -6.98
CA ASP A 64 -14.85 -2.74 -6.05
C ASP A 64 -14.73 -4.15 -6.65
N PRO A 65 -14.47 -5.17 -5.81
CA PRO A 65 -14.38 -6.54 -6.29
C PRO A 65 -15.71 -7.03 -6.84
N GLN A 66 -15.65 -7.79 -7.93
CA GLN A 66 -16.83 -8.27 -8.66
C GLN A 66 -17.09 -9.74 -8.34
N ILE A 67 -18.36 -10.06 -8.08
CA ILE A 67 -18.81 -11.43 -7.84
C ILE A 67 -19.38 -11.98 -9.14
N THR A 68 -18.91 -13.17 -9.52
CA THR A 68 -19.39 -13.91 -10.68
C THR A 68 -19.98 -15.25 -10.26
N LEU A 69 -21.09 -15.62 -10.89
CA LEU A 69 -21.77 -16.90 -10.71
C LEU A 69 -21.44 -17.82 -11.89
N ARG A 70 -21.33 -19.13 -11.63
CA ARG A 70 -21.15 -20.12 -12.70
C ARG A 70 -22.44 -20.39 -13.48
N LYS A 71 -23.61 -20.24 -12.85
CA LYS A 71 -24.93 -20.48 -13.46
C LYS A 71 -25.85 -19.30 -13.18
N ALA A 72 -26.80 -19.07 -14.09
CA ALA A 72 -27.83 -18.04 -13.94
C ALA A 72 -28.93 -18.42 -12.94
N ALA A 73 -29.14 -19.72 -12.69
CA ALA A 73 -30.14 -20.23 -11.76
C ALA A 73 -29.62 -21.50 -11.06
N TYR A 74 -30.07 -21.71 -9.83
CA TYR A 74 -29.72 -22.83 -8.97
C TYR A 74 -31.00 -23.44 -8.39
N ALA A 75 -31.03 -24.76 -8.23
CA ALA A 75 -32.14 -25.43 -7.55
C ALA A 75 -32.02 -25.29 -6.03
N VAL A 76 -33.15 -25.43 -5.32
CA VAL A 76 -33.14 -25.47 -3.85
C VAL A 76 -32.31 -26.67 -3.39
N GLY A 77 -31.35 -26.41 -2.49
CA GLY A 77 -30.42 -27.43 -1.98
C GLY A 77 -29.16 -27.61 -2.84
N GLU A 78 -29.04 -26.92 -3.97
CA GLU A 78 -27.82 -26.93 -4.79
C GLU A 78 -26.71 -26.06 -4.17
N VAL A 79 -25.46 -26.49 -4.31
CA VAL A 79 -24.30 -25.73 -3.88
C VAL A 79 -24.00 -24.63 -4.88
N ILE A 80 -23.93 -23.39 -4.40
CA ILE A 80 -23.58 -22.22 -5.22
C ILE A 80 -22.07 -22.00 -5.16
N GLU A 81 -21.44 -21.94 -6.33
CA GLU A 81 -20.03 -21.57 -6.48
C GLU A 81 -19.92 -20.13 -6.94
N LEU A 82 -19.27 -19.30 -6.12
CA LEU A 82 -19.08 -17.87 -6.34
C LEU A 82 -17.59 -17.58 -6.50
N ASN A 83 -17.25 -16.82 -7.53
CA ASN A 83 -15.91 -16.30 -7.73
C ASN A 83 -15.91 -14.80 -7.45
N CYS A 84 -15.11 -14.38 -6.48
CA CYS A 84 -14.84 -12.97 -6.30
C CYS A 84 -13.51 -12.60 -6.95
N THR A 85 -13.55 -11.61 -7.84
CA THR A 85 -12.38 -11.11 -8.53
C THR A 85 -12.19 -9.66 -8.16
N SER A 86 -11.01 -9.36 -7.62
CA SER A 86 -10.63 -8.01 -7.25
C SER A 86 -9.56 -7.51 -8.22
N GLU A 87 -9.50 -6.21 -8.48
CA GLU A 87 -8.44 -5.65 -9.34
C GLU A 87 -7.05 -5.83 -8.72
N PRO A 88 -5.97 -5.79 -9.51
CA PRO A 88 -4.62 -5.77 -8.98
C PRO A 88 -4.41 -4.59 -8.02
N ALA A 89 -3.68 -4.84 -6.93
CA ALA A 89 -3.24 -3.82 -5.98
C ALA A 89 -1.90 -4.21 -5.37
N ARG A 90 -1.22 -3.23 -4.77
CA ARG A 90 0.01 -3.45 -4.00
C ARG A 90 -0.10 -2.81 -2.62
N PRO A 91 0.00 -3.57 -1.52
CA PRO A 91 0.18 -5.04 -1.48
C PRO A 91 -1.06 -5.78 -2.01
N SER A 92 -0.92 -7.10 -2.22
CA SER A 92 -2.03 -7.94 -2.68
C SER A 92 -3.28 -7.68 -1.82
N PRO A 93 -4.44 -7.45 -2.43
CA PRO A 93 -5.65 -7.06 -1.73
C PRO A 93 -6.13 -8.19 -0.81
N ALA A 94 -6.55 -7.83 0.39
CA ALA A 94 -7.26 -8.73 1.28
C ALA A 94 -8.75 -8.64 0.95
N VAL A 95 -9.37 -9.80 0.66
CA VAL A 95 -10.77 -9.90 0.25
C VAL A 95 -11.55 -10.69 1.29
N THR A 96 -12.63 -10.09 1.78
CA THR A 96 -13.54 -10.71 2.75
C THR A 96 -14.90 -10.97 2.10
N TRP A 97 -15.52 -12.11 2.43
CA TRP A 97 -16.85 -12.45 1.96
C TRP A 97 -17.91 -12.05 2.99
N LEU A 98 -18.94 -11.32 2.54
CA LEU A 98 -20.14 -11.05 3.32
C LEU A 98 -21.37 -11.62 2.61
N LEU A 99 -22.20 -12.30 3.38
CA LEU A 99 -23.53 -12.74 2.96
C LEU A 99 -24.56 -11.99 3.80
N ASN A 100 -25.43 -11.20 3.18
CA ASN A 100 -26.42 -10.38 3.89
C ASN A 100 -25.76 -9.52 5.00
N SER A 101 -24.62 -8.89 4.68
CA SER A 101 -23.81 -8.09 5.61
C SER A 101 -23.17 -8.85 6.79
N LYS A 102 -23.14 -10.18 6.76
CA LYS A 102 -22.45 -11.01 7.76
C LYS A 102 -21.20 -11.64 7.17
N GLU A 103 -20.06 -11.44 7.83
CA GLU A 103 -18.79 -12.06 7.44
C GLU A 103 -18.89 -13.58 7.47
N LEU A 104 -18.50 -14.22 6.37
CA LEU A 104 -18.36 -15.67 6.29
C LEU A 104 -16.99 -16.07 6.86
N PRO A 105 -16.89 -17.20 7.58
CA PRO A 105 -15.61 -17.69 8.11
C PRO A 105 -14.66 -18.01 6.95
N ASN A 106 -13.70 -17.12 6.71
CA ASN A 106 -12.72 -17.26 5.64
C ASN A 106 -11.43 -17.90 6.17
N LYS A 107 -10.89 -18.91 5.47
CA LYS A 107 -9.55 -19.42 5.78
C LYS A 107 -8.52 -18.44 5.20
N ARG A 108 -8.06 -17.50 6.02
CA ARG A 108 -7.00 -16.56 5.64
C ARG A 108 -5.75 -17.34 5.21
N GLN A 109 -5.39 -17.25 3.93
CA GLN A 109 -4.09 -17.72 3.43
C GLN A 109 -3.20 -16.50 3.21
N GLY A 110 -2.71 -15.92 4.30
CA GLY A 110 -1.87 -14.73 4.27
C GLY A 110 -1.49 -14.32 5.68
N SER A 111 -0.28 -14.66 6.10
CA SER A 111 0.29 -14.22 7.37
C SER A 111 1.06 -12.92 7.09
N GLY A 112 0.53 -11.79 7.54
CA GLY A 112 1.16 -10.48 7.40
C GLY A 112 0.47 -9.47 8.31
N HIS A 113 1.26 -8.68 9.05
CA HIS A 113 0.78 -7.63 9.94
C HIS A 113 0.11 -6.52 9.10
N LEU A 114 -1.21 -6.38 9.21
CA LEU A 114 -2.03 -5.45 8.42
C LEU A 114 -2.02 -4.06 9.08
N LEU A 115 -1.02 -3.23 8.78
CA LEU A 115 -1.02 -1.84 9.23
C LEU A 115 -1.62 -0.88 8.19
N HIS A 116 -1.82 -1.31 6.94
CA HIS A 116 -2.24 -0.42 5.86
C HIS A 116 -2.95 -1.11 4.67
N SER A 117 -3.63 -2.25 4.91
CA SER A 117 -4.40 -2.92 3.86
C SER A 117 -5.74 -2.23 3.66
N SER A 118 -6.01 -1.76 2.45
CA SER A 118 -7.38 -1.46 2.03
C SER A 118 -8.20 -2.75 2.08
N LEU A 119 -9.02 -2.92 3.11
CA LEU A 119 -9.94 -4.06 3.21
C LEU A 119 -11.02 -3.87 2.13
N HIS A 120 -11.18 -4.86 1.26
CA HIS A 120 -12.26 -4.85 0.27
C HIS A 120 -13.19 -6.04 0.49
N GLU A 121 -14.46 -5.80 0.20
CA GLU A 121 -15.57 -6.65 0.64
C GLU A 121 -16.35 -7.18 -0.56
N CYS A 122 -16.42 -8.50 -0.73
CA CYS A 122 -17.34 -9.14 -1.66
C CYS A 122 -18.67 -9.36 -0.94
N LYS A 123 -19.67 -8.53 -1.28
CA LYS A 123 -20.98 -8.51 -0.65
C LYS A 123 -22.03 -9.17 -1.56
N LEU A 124 -22.71 -10.19 -1.02
CA LEU A 124 -24.02 -10.66 -1.52
C LEU A 124 -25.16 -10.06 -0.71
#